data_AF-A0A1W9X7H9-F1
#
_entry.id   AF-A0A1W9X7H9-F1
#
_cell.length_a   1.000
_cell.length_b   1.000
_cell.length_c   1.000
_cell.angle_alpha   90.00
_cell.angle_beta   90.00
_cell.angle_gamma   90.00
#
_symmetry.space_group_name_H-M   'P 1'
#
loop_
_entity.id
_entity.type
_entity.pdbx_description
1 polymer ?
#
loop_
_entity_poly.entity_id
_entity_poly.type
_entity_poly.pdbx_seq_one_letter_code
_entity_poly.pdbx_strand_id
1 'polypeptide(L)' 'MTTLIIEGLDKTLADQLEMEAHHLNLTVNELVKRLIHHAVNHHNSTPTIDSVFGTVQSSTDGIQFQNAMREE' A
#
# COMPACT_ATOMS: atom_id res chain seq x y z
N MET A 1 -22.79 -12.11 -1.45
CA MET A 1 -21.72 -11.57 -0.58
C MET A 1 -20.79 -12.73 -0.27
N THR A 2 -19.50 -12.58 -0.52
CA THR A 2 -18.50 -13.64 -0.28
C THR A 2 -17.75 -13.34 0.99
N THR A 3 -17.58 -14.35 1.84
CA THR A 3 -16.84 -14.24 3.10
C THR A 3 -15.53 -15.02 2.96
N LEU A 4 -14.43 -14.38 3.33
CA LEU A 4 -13.11 -15.02 3.46
C LEU A 4 -12.80 -15.14 4.95
N ILE A 5 -12.43 -16.33 5.38
CA ILE A 5 -11.93 -16.60 6.74
C ILE A 5 -10.43 -16.87 6.63
N ILE A 6 -9.63 -16.15 7.41
CA ILE A 6 -8.19 -16.34 7.47
C ILE A 6 -7.89 -16.98 8.81
N GLU A 7 -7.44 -18.23 8.79
CA GLU A 7 -7.08 -19.02 9.97
C GLU A 7 -5.55 -19.20 10.05
N GLY A 8 -5.03 -19.52 11.23
CA GLY A 8 -3.60 -19.78 11.43
C GLY A 8 -2.71 -18.54 11.42
N LEU A 9 -3.29 -17.35 11.62
CA LEU A 9 -2.54 -16.12 11.89
C LEU A 9 -1.76 -16.28 13.20
N ASP A 10 -0.45 -16.03 13.13
CA ASP A 10 0.36 -15.93 14.33
C ASP A 10 -0.14 -14.79 15.23
N LYS A 11 -0.04 -14.98 16.55
CA LYS A 11 -0.56 -14.01 17.50
C LYS A 11 0.12 -12.64 17.35
N THR A 12 1.42 -12.61 17.11
CA THR A 12 2.14 -11.33 16.94
C THR A 12 1.64 -10.58 15.71
N LEU A 13 1.31 -11.30 14.63
CA LEU A 13 0.76 -10.69 13.43
C LEU A 13 -0.69 -10.20 13.63
N ALA A 14 -1.50 -10.95 14.38
CA ALA A 14 -2.85 -10.52 14.76
C ALA A 14 -2.82 -9.23 15.59
N ASP A 15 -1.94 -9.16 16.59
CA ASP A 15 -1.77 -7.99 17.46
C ASP A 15 -1.31 -6.76 16.65
N GLN A 16 -0.41 -6.96 15.67
CA GLN A 16 0.04 -5.89 14.76
C GLN A 16 -1.10 -5.38 13.87
N LEU A 17 -1.93 -6.27 13.32
CA LEU A 17 -3.10 -5.88 12.51
C LEU A 17 -4.11 -5.08 13.32
N GLU A 18 -4.35 -5.46 14.58
CA GLU A 18 -5.24 -4.71 15.48
C GLU A 18 -4.67 -3.33 15.81
N MET A 19 -3.37 -3.24 16.12
CA MET A 19 -2.70 -1.98 16.42
C MET A 19 -2.75 -1.00 15.24
N GLU A 20 -2.44 -1.47 14.03
CA GLU A 20 -2.48 -0.66 12.81
C GLU A 20 -3.91 -0.24 12.45
N ALA A 21 -4.89 -1.13 12.61
CA ALA A 21 -6.30 -0.78 12.41
C ALA A 21 -6.73 0.34 13.36
N HIS A 22 -6.35 0.25 14.64
CA HIS A 22 -6.62 1.30 15.62
C HIS A 22 -5.93 2.63 15.27
N HIS A 23 -4.65 2.61 14.88
CA HIS A 23 -3.91 3.80 14.49
C HIS A 23 -4.57 4.55 13.33
N LEU A 24 -5.10 3.80 12.36
CA LEU A 24 -5.76 4.34 11.18
C LEU A 24 -7.26 4.64 11.38
N ASN A 25 -7.79 4.39 12.58
CA ASN A 25 -9.22 4.50 12.89
C ASN A 25 -10.10 3.65 11.94
N LEU A 26 -9.67 2.42 11.68
CA LEU A 26 -10.32 1.42 10.84
C LEU A 26 -10.65 0.16 11.63
N THR A 27 -11.57 -0.64 11.12
CA THR A 27 -11.71 -2.03 11.56
C THR A 27 -10.63 -2.91 10.91
N VAL A 28 -10.26 -4.01 11.57
CA VAL A 28 -9.33 -5.01 11.01
C VAL A 28 -9.82 -5.51 9.65
N ASN A 29 -11.13 -5.70 9.48
CA ASN A 29 -11.73 -6.11 8.22
C ASN A 29 -11.51 -5.09 7.09
N GLU A 30 -11.60 -3.79 7.38
CA GLU A 30 -11.32 -2.74 6.39
C GLU A 30 -9.84 -2.66 6.04
N LEU A 31 -8.97 -2.80 7.04
CA LEU A 31 -7.52 -2.85 6.83
C LEU A 31 -7.14 -4.03 5.93
N VAL A 32 -7.62 -5.24 6.24
CA VAL A 32 -7.34 -6.45 5.45
C VAL A 32 -7.87 -6.31 4.01
N LYS A 33 -9.06 -5.73 3.81
CA LYS A 33 -9.57 -5.44 2.46
C LYS A 33 -8.65 -4.50 1.69
N ARG A 34 -8.14 -3.44 2.32
CA ARG A 34 -7.20 -2.50 1.69
C ARG A 34 -5.88 -3.18 1.34
N LEU A 35 -5.34 -4.01 2.23
CA LEU A 35 -4.13 -4.79 1.99
C LEU A 35 -4.30 -5.76 0.82
N ILE A 36 -5.39 -6.52 0.78
CA ILE A 36 -5.69 -7.44 -0.34
C ILE A 36 -5.84 -6.65 -1.65
N HIS A 37 -6.60 -5.55 -1.64
CA HIS A 37 -6.77 -4.70 -2.81
C HIS A 37 -5.43 -4.12 -3.31
N HIS A 38 -4.60 -3.63 -2.38
CA HIS A 38 -3.26 -3.14 -2.68
C HIS A 38 -2.40 -4.26 -3.29
N ALA A 39 -2.34 -5.43 -2.66
CA ALA A 39 -1.56 -6.56 -3.13
C ALA A 39 -1.99 -7.01 -4.53
N VAL A 40 -3.30 -7.14 -4.78
CA VAL A 40 -3.83 -7.54 -6.10
C VAL A 40 -3.51 -6.49 -7.18
N ASN A 41 -3.64 -5.20 -6.88
CA ASN A 41 -3.40 -4.14 -7.86
C ASN A 41 -1.90 -3.86 -8.09
N HIS A 42 -1.06 -4.03 -7.06
CA HIS A 42 0.39 -3.90 -7.18
C HIS A 42 1.04 -5.19 -7.70
N HIS A 43 0.36 -6.34 -7.69
CA HIS A 43 0.87 -7.53 -8.38
C HIS A 43 0.94 -7.34 -9.92
N ASN A 44 0.20 -6.36 -10.44
CA ASN A 44 0.20 -5.97 -11.86
C ASN A 44 1.15 -4.80 -12.17
N SER A 45 1.81 -4.22 -11.17
CA SER A 45 2.69 -3.06 -11.32
C SER A 45 3.87 -3.19 -10.35
N THR A 46 5.08 -3.45 -10.85
CA THR A 46 6.36 -3.53 -10.11
C THR A 46 6.38 -2.67 -8.81
N PRO A 47 6.66 -3.25 -7.62
CA PRO A 47 6.44 -2.56 -6.37
C PRO A 47 7.57 -1.57 -6.05
N THR A 48 7.24 -0.30 -5.85
CA THR A 48 8.08 0.63 -5.08
C THR A 48 7.65 0.53 -3.61
N ILE A 49 8.63 0.23 -2.75
CA ILE A 49 8.49 -0.11 -1.33
C ILE A 49 8.03 1.09 -0.46
N ASP A 50 7.92 2.30 -1.04
CA ASP A 50 7.69 3.53 -0.28
C ASP A 50 6.23 3.80 0.13
N SER A 51 5.26 2.98 -0.28
CA SER A 51 3.83 3.33 -0.09
C SER A 51 3.19 2.82 1.21
N VAL A 52 3.83 1.94 1.99
CA VAL A 52 3.08 1.17 3.00
C VAL A 52 3.13 1.78 4.41
N PHE A 53 4.20 2.50 4.81
CA PHE A 53 4.32 2.98 6.20
C PHE A 53 4.98 4.36 6.41
N GLY A 54 5.13 5.19 5.36
CA GLY A 54 5.88 6.45 5.47
C GLY A 54 5.15 7.63 4.86
N THR A 55 4.68 8.55 5.71
CA THR A 55 4.48 9.96 5.35
C THR A 55 5.72 10.51 4.65
N VAL A 56 5.62 10.77 3.35
CA VAL A 56 6.50 11.74 2.69
C VAL A 56 5.64 12.59 1.75
N GLN A 57 5.24 13.78 2.22
CA GLN A 57 5.15 14.91 1.30
C GLN A 57 6.56 15.14 0.77
N SER A 58 6.84 14.70 -0.45
CA SER A 58 7.94 15.26 -1.21
C SER A 58 7.40 15.56 -2.59
N SER A 59 7.09 16.85 -2.74
CA SER A 59 7.11 17.60 -3.97
C SER A 59 7.95 16.95 -5.07
N THR A 60 7.32 16.16 -5.93
CA THR A 60 7.65 16.25 -7.35
C THR A 60 7.15 17.60 -7.83
N ASP A 61 7.90 18.64 -7.46
CA ASP A 61 8.02 19.82 -8.29
C ASP A 61 8.32 19.35 -9.71
N GLY A 62 7.55 19.85 -10.65
CA GLY A 62 7.58 19.44 -12.04
C GLY A 62 9.00 19.52 -12.59
N ILE A 63 9.56 18.38 -12.93
CA ILE A 63 10.71 18.31 -13.81
C ILE A 63 10.31 17.44 -15.01
N GLN A 64 9.61 18.06 -15.95
CA GLN A 64 9.59 17.61 -17.33
C GLN A 64 10.94 17.99 -17.95
N PHE A 65 11.88 17.04 -18.02
CA PHE A 65 12.95 17.17 -19.00
C PHE A 65 12.40 16.75 -20.36
N GLN A 66 11.95 17.74 -21.13
CA GLN A 66 11.84 17.61 -22.58
C GLN A 66 13.27 17.50 -23.13
N ASN A 67 13.74 16.27 -23.36
CA ASN A 67 14.91 16.06 -24.21
C ASN A 67 14.52 16.37 -25.66
N ALA A 68 14.49 17.66 -25.98
CA ALA A 68 14.60 18.14 -27.34
C ALA A 68 16.10 18.22 -27.68
N MET A 69 16.65 17.18 -28.30
CA MET A 69 17.88 17.30 -29.07
C MET A 69 17.72 16.58 -30.41
N ARG A 70 17.31 17.38 -31.39
CA ARG A 70 17.71 17.30 -32.81
C ARG A 70 19.17 17.82 -32.84
N GLU A 71 20.12 17.22 -33.56
CA GLU A 71 20.39 17.46 -34.98
C GLU A 71 21.36 16.42 -35.54
N GLU A 72 21.30 16.27 -36.86
CA GLU A 72 22.06 15.39 -37.75
C GLU A 72 23.59 15.63 -37.70
#